data_AF-A0A3D8HN96-F1
#
_entry.id   AF-A0A3D8HN96-F1
#
_cell.length_a   1.000
_cell.length_b   1.000
_cell.length_c   1.000
_cell.angle_alpha   90.00
_cell.angle_beta   90.00
_cell.angle_gamma   90.00
#
_symmetry.space_group_name_H-M   'P 1'
#
loop_
_entity.id
_entity.type
_entity.pdbx_description
1 polymer ?
#
loop_
_entity_poly.entity_id
_entity_poly.type
_entity_poly.pdbx_seq_one_letter_code
_entity_poly.pdbx_strand_id
1 'polypeptide(L)'
;MRLRKQNTPQNNQSNLQDLLSKERLDSYESIQQHFENLKFIGDITPKIATIEVSLRNLLDRQLGGADSNWILNTSDEILKEELKRINKREKIVAPQTLSHHQYLSKVSLGIIIHLIKENNLQNALLNLDDIDFKKYSSSNRNHYFFGPNKSSDFLNINKVDIVLSLLQNIRNRSYHWENIFKTRNKNGKTYPRLTTKLNNTFIGVESNKIHLFLDDLLNTISKELLDIIKRV
;
A
#
# COMPACT_ATOMS: atom_id res chain seq x y z
N MET A 1 -25.02 -50.59 -21.63
CA MET A 1 -24.48 -49.21 -21.61
C MET A 1 -25.17 -48.45 -20.46
N ARG A 2 -24.59 -48.44 -19.26
CA ARG A 2 -25.17 -47.76 -18.09
C ARG A 2 -24.79 -46.28 -18.15
N LEU A 3 -25.78 -45.42 -18.37
CA LEU A 3 -25.63 -43.97 -18.27
C LEU A 3 -25.17 -43.63 -16.84
N ARG A 4 -23.94 -43.11 -16.71
CA ARG A 4 -23.49 -42.43 -15.50
C ARG A 4 -24.39 -41.22 -15.30
N LYS A 5 -25.25 -41.25 -14.28
CA LYS A 5 -25.88 -40.06 -13.74
C LYS A 5 -24.74 -39.13 -13.33
N GLN A 6 -24.60 -38.00 -14.02
CA GLN A 6 -23.78 -36.91 -13.53
C GLN A 6 -24.45 -36.42 -12.24
N ASN A 7 -23.75 -36.56 -11.11
CA ASN A 7 -24.14 -35.92 -9.87
C ASN A 7 -24.12 -34.41 -10.12
N THR A 8 -25.29 -33.80 -10.23
CA THR A 8 -25.45 -32.35 -10.10
C THR A 8 -24.92 -31.96 -8.72
N PRO A 9 -24.02 -30.96 -8.59
CA PRO A 9 -23.57 -30.52 -7.27
C PRO A 9 -24.78 -29.94 -6.51
N GLN A 10 -25.26 -30.68 -5.52
CA GLN A 10 -26.19 -30.17 -4.53
C GLN A 10 -25.43 -29.17 -3.64
N ASN A 11 -26.05 -27.99 -3.47
CA ASN A 11 -25.74 -26.90 -2.53
C ASN A 11 -24.66 -25.87 -2.97
N ASN A 12 -25.08 -24.85 -3.73
CA ASN A 12 -24.22 -23.74 -4.19
C ASN A 12 -23.48 -23.00 -3.06
N GLN A 13 -24.01 -22.96 -1.84
CA GLN A 13 -23.38 -22.26 -0.72
C GLN A 13 -22.22 -23.05 -0.08
N SER A 14 -22.32 -24.38 0.05
CA SER A 14 -21.20 -25.19 0.59
C SER A 14 -20.03 -25.19 -0.40
N ASN A 15 -20.34 -25.28 -1.69
CA ASN A 15 -19.34 -25.24 -2.76
C ASN A 15 -18.58 -23.90 -2.79
N LEU A 16 -19.23 -22.77 -2.50
CA LEU A 16 -18.55 -21.47 -2.44
C LEU A 16 -17.65 -21.31 -1.20
N GLN A 17 -18.03 -21.87 -0.05
CA GLN A 17 -17.18 -21.84 1.15
C GLN A 17 -15.92 -22.68 0.95
N ASP A 18 -16.02 -23.80 0.23
CA ASP A 18 -14.87 -24.63 -0.13
C ASP A 18 -13.90 -23.88 -1.06
N LEU A 19 -14.42 -23.05 -1.98
CA LEU A 19 -13.61 -22.29 -2.94
C LEU A 19 -12.99 -21.01 -2.36
N LEU A 20 -13.69 -20.31 -1.46
CA LEU A 20 -13.30 -18.96 -0.99
C LEU A 20 -12.85 -18.92 0.48
N SER A 21 -13.00 -20.01 1.22
CA SER A 21 -12.90 -20.08 2.69
C SER A 21 -14.06 -19.38 3.41
N LYS A 22 -14.58 -20.05 4.43
CA LYS A 22 -15.58 -19.50 5.33
C LYS A 22 -15.07 -18.26 6.06
N GLU A 23 -13.85 -18.30 6.61
CA GLU A 23 -13.26 -17.18 7.36
C GLU A 23 -13.09 -15.93 6.49
N ARG A 24 -12.81 -16.09 5.20
CA ARG A 24 -12.74 -14.98 4.26
C ARG A 24 -14.13 -14.37 4.05
N LEU A 25 -15.13 -15.21 3.79
CA LEU A 25 -16.51 -14.77 3.56
C LEU A 25 -17.12 -14.11 4.81
N ASP A 26 -16.88 -14.65 6.00
CA ASP A 26 -17.33 -14.10 7.29
C ASP A 26 -16.74 -12.71 7.59
N SER A 27 -15.68 -12.31 6.87
CA SER A 27 -15.11 -10.97 6.99
C SER A 27 -15.89 -9.90 6.21
N TYR A 28 -16.85 -10.28 5.38
CA TYR A 28 -17.71 -9.42 4.58
C TYR A 28 -19.17 -9.50 5.05
N GLU A 29 -19.96 -8.47 4.77
CA GLU A 29 -21.40 -8.45 5.04
C GLU A 29 -22.19 -9.40 4.13
N SER A 30 -21.67 -9.66 2.93
CA SER A 30 -22.26 -10.57 1.95
C SER A 30 -21.23 -11.05 0.92
N ILE A 31 -21.58 -12.12 0.19
CA ILE A 31 -20.80 -12.59 -0.98
C ILE A 31 -20.70 -11.48 -2.04
N GLN A 32 -21.76 -10.67 -2.21
CA GLN A 32 -21.75 -9.54 -3.13
C GLN A 32 -20.68 -8.51 -2.74
N GLN A 33 -20.57 -8.17 -1.45
CA GLN A 33 -19.54 -7.26 -0.95
C GLN A 33 -18.11 -7.83 -1.16
N HIS A 34 -17.94 -9.16 -1.09
CA HIS A 34 -16.66 -9.79 -1.42
C HIS A 34 -16.23 -9.53 -2.87
N PHE A 35 -17.14 -9.71 -3.84
CA PHE A 35 -16.83 -9.43 -5.24
C PHE A 35 -16.71 -7.94 -5.55
N GLU A 36 -17.51 -7.08 -4.90
CA GLU A 36 -17.34 -5.63 -4.97
C GLU A 36 -15.97 -5.19 -4.45
N ASN A 37 -15.44 -5.87 -3.42
CA ASN A 37 -14.09 -5.62 -2.90
C ASN A 37 -13.03 -5.97 -3.94
N LEU A 38 -13.16 -7.12 -4.62
CA LEU A 38 -12.23 -7.50 -5.68
C LEU A 38 -12.29 -6.53 -6.87
N LYS A 39 -13.49 -6.10 -7.27
CA LYS A 39 -13.67 -5.09 -8.31
C LYS A 39 -13.01 -3.78 -7.92
N PHE A 40 -13.28 -3.31 -6.70
CA PHE A 40 -12.67 -2.08 -6.17
C PHE A 40 -11.14 -2.15 -6.13
N ILE A 41 -10.57 -3.29 -5.72
CA ILE A 41 -9.12 -3.52 -5.77
C ILE A 41 -8.60 -3.43 -7.20
N GLY A 42 -9.30 -4.02 -8.17
CA GLY A 42 -8.99 -3.87 -9.59
C GLY A 42 -8.97 -2.39 -10.01
N ASP A 43 -9.99 -1.64 -9.65
CA ASP A 43 -10.16 -0.22 -10.01
C ASP A 43 -9.06 0.68 -9.43
N ILE A 44 -8.53 0.40 -8.23
CA ILE A 44 -7.46 1.20 -7.61
C ILE A 44 -6.04 0.72 -7.99
N THR A 45 -5.89 -0.47 -8.55
CA THR A 45 -4.58 -1.08 -8.84
C THR A 45 -3.69 -0.21 -9.75
N PRO A 46 -4.19 0.40 -10.85
CA PRO A 46 -3.37 1.27 -11.69
C PRO A 46 -2.79 2.47 -10.93
N LYS A 47 -3.56 3.05 -9.99
CA LYS A 47 -3.11 4.17 -9.15
C LYS A 47 -2.01 3.72 -8.20
N ILE A 48 -2.20 2.60 -7.49
CA ILE A 48 -1.19 2.03 -6.58
C ILE A 48 0.11 1.72 -7.34
N ALA A 49 0.01 1.05 -8.47
CA ALA A 49 1.16 0.68 -9.29
C ALA A 49 1.94 1.92 -9.77
N THR A 50 1.24 2.95 -10.24
CA THR A 50 1.87 4.18 -10.70
C THR A 50 2.59 4.91 -9.58
N ILE A 51 1.97 5.00 -8.39
CA ILE A 51 2.61 5.59 -7.22
C ILE A 51 3.85 4.77 -6.81
N GLU A 52 3.74 3.44 -6.75
CA GLU A 52 4.86 2.56 -6.37
C GLU A 52 6.05 2.67 -7.35
N VAL A 53 5.79 2.69 -8.65
CA VAL A 53 6.82 2.91 -9.68
C VAL A 53 7.44 4.31 -9.55
N SER A 54 6.62 5.34 -9.34
CA SER A 54 7.10 6.72 -9.17
C SER A 54 8.00 6.86 -7.95
N LEU A 55 7.61 6.28 -6.81
CA LEU A 55 8.42 6.30 -5.59
C LEU A 55 9.78 5.63 -5.77
N ARG A 56 9.85 4.50 -6.49
CA ARG A 56 11.12 3.84 -6.83
C ARG A 56 12.03 4.76 -7.64
N ASN A 57 11.48 5.38 -8.68
CA ASN A 57 12.24 6.25 -9.57
C ASN A 57 12.67 7.55 -8.88
N LEU A 58 11.85 8.09 -7.98
CA LEU A 58 12.21 9.26 -7.17
C LEU A 58 13.33 8.92 -6.17
N LEU A 59 13.23 7.78 -5.48
CA LEU A 59 14.30 7.29 -4.60
C LEU A 59 15.61 7.09 -5.38
N ASP A 60 15.53 6.41 -6.54
CA ASP A 60 16.67 6.12 -7.37
C ASP A 60 17.36 7.40 -7.88
N ARG A 61 16.58 8.42 -8.24
CA ARG A 61 17.11 9.73 -8.62
C ARG A 61 17.88 10.40 -7.49
N GLN A 62 17.38 10.33 -6.24
CA GLN A 62 18.05 10.96 -5.10
C GLN A 62 19.34 10.23 -4.72
N LEU A 63 19.32 8.90 -4.64
CA LEU A 63 20.49 8.12 -4.24
C LEU A 63 21.51 7.94 -5.37
N GLY A 64 21.02 7.84 -6.61
CA GLY A 64 21.84 7.68 -7.81
C GLY A 64 22.76 8.87 -8.12
N GLY A 65 22.43 10.06 -7.61
CA GLY A 65 23.29 11.24 -7.75
C GLY A 65 24.64 11.11 -7.03
N ALA A 66 24.70 10.34 -5.94
CA ALA A 66 25.93 10.04 -5.22
C ALA A 66 26.59 8.75 -5.71
N ASP A 67 25.78 7.72 -6.01
CA ASP A 67 26.25 6.45 -6.55
C ASP A 67 25.20 5.83 -7.48
N SER A 68 25.48 5.83 -8.79
CA SER A 68 24.61 5.22 -9.81
C SER A 68 24.32 3.72 -9.60
N ASN A 69 25.10 3.03 -8.77
CA ASN A 69 24.92 1.62 -8.42
C ASN A 69 24.69 1.41 -6.91
N TRP A 70 24.09 2.40 -6.23
CA TRP A 70 23.86 2.38 -4.78
C TRP A 70 23.16 1.12 -4.26
N ILE A 71 22.33 0.46 -5.09
CA ILE A 71 21.69 -0.82 -4.71
C ILE A 71 22.72 -1.93 -4.56
N LEU A 72 23.65 -2.04 -5.53
CA LEU A 72 24.68 -3.06 -5.53
C LEU A 72 25.75 -2.80 -4.46
N ASN A 73 26.02 -1.52 -4.20
CA ASN A 73 27.02 -1.06 -3.23
C ASN A 73 26.44 -0.79 -1.84
N THR A 74 25.17 -1.16 -1.61
CA THR A 74 24.45 -0.79 -0.39
C THR A 74 25.15 -1.29 0.88
N SER A 75 25.23 -0.42 1.87
CA SER A 75 25.60 -0.78 3.25
C SER A 75 24.38 -1.16 4.10
N ASP A 76 23.15 -0.86 3.67
CA ASP A 76 21.91 -1.15 4.40
C ASP A 76 21.65 -2.66 4.48
N GLU A 77 21.64 -3.21 5.69
CA GLU A 77 21.50 -4.65 5.93
C GLU A 77 20.14 -5.19 5.49
N ILE A 78 19.06 -4.41 5.61
CA ILE A 78 17.72 -4.85 5.20
C ILE A 78 17.67 -4.98 3.67
N LEU A 79 18.25 -4.03 2.93
CA LEU A 79 18.39 -4.13 1.49
C LEU A 79 19.28 -5.30 1.09
N LYS A 80 20.43 -5.52 1.75
CA LYS A 80 21.28 -6.69 1.47
C LYS A 80 20.53 -8.01 1.61
N GLU A 81 19.72 -8.15 2.66
CA GLU A 81 18.88 -9.33 2.85
C GLU A 81 17.83 -9.48 1.76
N GLU A 82 17.19 -8.39 1.34
CA GLU A 82 16.23 -8.41 0.24
C GLU A 82 16.88 -8.81 -1.09
N LEU A 83 18.08 -8.31 -1.39
CA LEU A 83 18.83 -8.69 -2.60
C LEU A 83 19.19 -10.19 -2.59
N LYS A 84 19.59 -10.74 -1.43
CA LYS A 84 19.80 -12.19 -1.27
C LYS A 84 18.52 -12.98 -1.55
N ARG A 85 17.36 -12.51 -1.08
CA ARG A 85 16.05 -13.15 -1.34
C ARG A 85 15.67 -13.09 -2.81
N ILE A 86 15.91 -11.94 -3.46
CA ILE A 86 15.68 -11.77 -4.90
C ILE A 86 16.56 -12.75 -5.67
N ASN A 87 17.87 -12.79 -5.42
CA ASN A 87 18.78 -13.70 -6.12
C ASN A 87 18.39 -15.16 -5.94
N LYS A 88 17.97 -15.56 -4.74
CA LYS A 88 17.45 -16.92 -4.49
C LYS A 88 16.19 -17.21 -5.32
N ARG A 89 15.24 -16.28 -5.40
CA ARG A 89 14.00 -16.43 -6.17
C ARG A 89 14.25 -16.49 -7.66
N GLU A 90 15.14 -15.64 -8.15
CA GLU A 90 15.50 -15.52 -9.57
C GLU A 90 16.56 -16.56 -10.00
N LYS A 91 17.01 -17.41 -9.06
CA LYS A 91 18.04 -18.45 -9.27
C LYS A 91 19.36 -17.91 -9.85
N ILE A 92 19.74 -16.72 -9.43
CA ILE A 92 21.00 -16.07 -9.83
C ILE A 92 22.17 -16.73 -9.08
N VAL A 93 23.16 -17.22 -9.82
CA VAL A 93 24.36 -17.86 -9.29
C VAL A 93 25.59 -17.08 -9.73
N ALA A 94 26.56 -16.89 -8.82
CA ALA A 94 27.79 -16.17 -9.13
C ALA A 94 28.50 -16.76 -10.37
N PRO A 95 29.04 -15.93 -11.28
CA PRO A 95 29.21 -14.47 -11.19
C PRO A 95 28.03 -13.64 -11.73
N GLN A 96 26.90 -14.27 -12.07
CA GLN A 96 25.74 -13.56 -12.62
C GLN A 96 25.17 -12.57 -11.59
N THR A 97 24.74 -11.39 -12.06
CA THR A 97 24.00 -10.42 -11.25
C THR A 97 22.93 -9.77 -12.11
N LEU A 98 21.84 -9.33 -11.46
CA LEU A 98 20.87 -8.46 -12.11
C LEU A 98 21.47 -7.05 -12.25
N SER A 99 21.00 -6.32 -13.25
CA SER A 99 21.28 -4.89 -13.35
C SER A 99 20.62 -4.11 -12.20
N HIS A 100 21.13 -2.91 -11.93
CA HIS A 100 20.58 -1.98 -10.94
C HIS A 100 19.06 -1.78 -11.08
N HIS A 101 18.58 -1.46 -12.29
CA HIS A 101 17.15 -1.28 -12.55
C HIS A 101 16.32 -2.57 -12.36
N GLN A 102 16.88 -3.74 -12.67
CA GLN A 102 16.21 -5.00 -12.41
C GLN A 102 16.06 -5.27 -10.91
N TYR A 103 17.05 -4.94 -10.08
CA TYR A 103 16.88 -5.00 -8.62
C TYR A 103 15.86 -3.97 -8.15
N LEU A 104 15.97 -2.70 -8.58
CA LEU A 104 15.06 -1.62 -8.18
C LEU A 104 13.59 -1.98 -8.45
N SER A 105 13.28 -2.62 -9.57
CA SER A 105 11.92 -3.08 -9.90
C SER A 105 11.43 -4.26 -9.05
N LYS A 106 12.33 -5.06 -8.47
CA LYS A 106 12.01 -6.29 -7.71
C LYS A 106 11.99 -6.11 -6.21
N VAL A 107 12.65 -5.08 -5.68
CA VAL A 107 12.63 -4.71 -4.25
C VAL A 107 11.19 -4.47 -3.79
N SER A 108 10.77 -4.87 -2.59
CA SER A 108 9.39 -4.60 -2.16
C SER A 108 9.12 -3.12 -1.83
N LEU A 109 7.87 -2.65 -1.93
CA LEU A 109 7.48 -1.29 -1.52
C LEU A 109 7.86 -0.99 -0.06
N GLY A 110 7.79 -1.99 0.82
CA GLY A 110 8.20 -1.82 2.21
C GLY A 110 9.67 -1.43 2.36
N ILE A 111 10.55 -2.04 1.57
CA ILE A 111 11.98 -1.70 1.54
C ILE A 111 12.19 -0.32 0.91
N ILE A 112 11.44 0.04 -0.14
CA ILE A 112 11.49 1.40 -0.70
C ILE A 112 11.14 2.44 0.38
N ILE A 113 10.07 2.23 1.14
CA ILE A 113 9.66 3.13 2.23
C ILE A 113 10.72 3.17 3.35
N HIS A 114 11.31 2.03 3.71
CA HIS A 114 12.42 1.95 4.66
C HIS A 114 13.60 2.83 4.21
N LEU A 115 14.07 2.65 2.97
CA LEU A 115 15.20 3.41 2.43
C LEU A 115 14.92 4.92 2.37
N ILE A 116 13.69 5.32 2.05
CA ILE A 116 13.29 6.74 2.10
C ILE A 116 13.49 7.31 3.51
N LYS A 117 13.11 6.55 4.54
CA LYS A 117 13.20 6.99 5.95
C LYS A 117 14.63 7.00 6.46
N GLU A 118 15.39 5.93 6.26
CA GLU A 118 16.77 5.83 6.74
C GLU A 118 17.68 6.91 6.11
N ASN A 119 17.40 7.31 4.87
CA ASN A 119 18.15 8.36 4.19
C ASN A 119 17.55 9.77 4.38
N ASN A 120 16.51 9.92 5.21
CA ASN A 120 15.82 11.19 5.48
C ASN A 120 15.31 11.91 4.21
N LEU A 121 14.85 11.14 3.22
CA LEU A 121 14.46 11.64 1.90
C LEU A 121 12.99 12.07 1.79
N GLN A 122 12.21 12.00 2.88
CA GLN A 122 10.78 12.29 2.86
C GLN A 122 10.45 13.64 2.20
N ASN A 123 11.12 14.71 2.65
CA ASN A 123 10.89 16.07 2.15
C ASN A 123 11.47 16.30 0.75
N ALA A 124 12.49 15.52 0.35
CA ALA A 124 13.07 15.59 -0.98
C ALA A 124 12.18 14.92 -2.04
N LEU A 125 11.36 13.95 -1.64
CA LEU A 125 10.53 13.14 -2.53
C LEU A 125 9.10 13.68 -2.67
N LEU A 126 8.52 14.17 -1.58
CA LEU A 126 7.10 14.51 -1.53
C LEU A 126 6.89 15.79 -0.71
N ASN A 127 6.13 16.72 -1.29
CA ASN A 127 5.58 17.86 -0.57
C ASN A 127 4.07 17.66 -0.35
N LEU A 128 3.69 17.42 0.90
CA LEU A 128 2.34 17.12 1.35
C LEU A 128 1.79 18.23 2.26
N ASP A 129 2.33 19.44 2.18
CA ASP A 129 1.89 20.57 3.01
C ASP A 129 0.38 20.84 2.85
N ASP A 130 -0.17 20.61 1.66
CA ASP A 130 -1.61 20.80 1.36
C ASP A 130 -2.50 19.58 1.71
N ILE A 131 -1.92 18.46 2.13
CA ILE A 131 -2.70 17.28 2.54
C ILE A 131 -3.40 17.57 3.86
N ASP A 132 -4.71 17.35 3.87
CA ASP A 132 -5.57 17.40 5.05
C ASP A 132 -6.15 16.01 5.33
N PHE A 133 -5.67 15.37 6.39
CA PHE A 133 -6.10 14.02 6.76
C PHE A 133 -7.57 13.93 7.14
N LYS A 134 -8.22 15.03 7.54
CA LYS A 134 -9.66 15.04 7.86
C LYS A 134 -10.53 14.73 6.64
N LYS A 135 -10.02 14.93 5.42
CA LYS A 135 -10.70 14.55 4.17
C LYS A 135 -10.90 13.03 4.03
N TYR A 136 -10.05 12.23 4.67
CA TYR A 136 -10.02 10.78 4.50
C TYR A 136 -10.73 10.00 5.60
N SER A 137 -11.01 10.62 6.74
CA SER A 137 -11.84 10.07 7.81
C SER A 137 -12.24 11.15 8.79
N SER A 138 -13.49 11.10 9.25
CA SER A 138 -13.98 11.99 10.31
C SER A 138 -13.24 11.85 11.65
N SER A 139 -12.55 10.72 11.86
CA SER A 139 -11.75 10.47 13.07
C SER A 139 -10.34 11.05 13.03
N ASN A 140 -9.91 11.57 11.88
CA ASN A 140 -8.55 12.05 11.69
C ASN A 140 -8.34 13.47 12.22
N ARG A 141 -7.06 13.85 12.28
CA ARG A 141 -6.59 15.17 12.69
C ARG A 141 -5.29 15.48 11.95
N ASN A 142 -4.87 16.75 11.95
CA ASN A 142 -3.61 17.19 11.32
C ASN A 142 -2.51 17.53 12.33
N HIS A 143 -2.62 17.01 13.54
CA HIS A 143 -1.66 17.24 14.62
C HIS A 143 -1.48 15.97 15.46
N TYR A 144 -0.38 15.90 16.20
CA TYR A 144 -0.17 14.86 17.21
C TYR A 144 -0.03 15.47 18.59
N PHE A 145 -0.24 14.64 19.63
CA PHE A 145 -0.01 15.03 21.02
C PHE A 145 1.36 14.56 21.49
N PHE A 146 2.08 15.44 22.18
CA PHE A 146 3.36 15.15 22.81
C PHE A 146 3.36 15.41 24.32
N GLY A 147 2.18 15.67 24.88
CA GLY A 147 1.95 15.79 26.31
C GLY A 147 0.47 16.02 26.62
N PRO A 148 0.09 16.02 27.90
CA PRO A 148 -1.25 16.41 28.32
C PRO A 148 -1.49 17.84 27.86
N ASN A 149 -2.46 18.03 26.96
CA ASN A 149 -2.83 19.31 26.34
C ASN A 149 -1.74 19.98 25.48
N LYS A 150 -0.70 19.25 25.06
CA LYS A 150 0.30 19.77 24.12
C LYS A 150 0.20 19.04 22.78
N SER A 151 -0.07 19.79 21.73
CA SER A 151 -0.15 19.30 20.36
C SER A 151 0.72 20.09 19.41
N SER A 152 1.23 19.43 18.38
CA SER A 152 1.91 20.07 17.26
C SER A 152 1.28 19.58 15.97
N ASP A 153 1.14 20.49 15.01
CA ASP A 153 0.74 20.11 13.65
C ASP A 153 1.75 19.16 13.04
N PHE A 154 1.27 18.32 12.12
CA PHE A 154 2.14 17.44 11.34
C PHE A 154 2.96 18.28 10.36
N LEU A 155 4.28 18.21 10.52
CA LEU A 155 5.23 18.71 9.52
C LEU A 155 5.17 17.82 8.27
N ASN A 156 5.69 18.32 7.14
CA ASN A 156 5.73 17.54 5.90
C ASN A 156 6.30 16.13 6.08
N ILE A 157 7.44 16.00 6.79
CA ILE A 157 8.06 14.71 7.08
C ILE A 157 7.10 13.73 7.79
N ASN A 158 6.31 14.23 8.74
CA ASN A 158 5.30 13.43 9.43
C ASN A 158 4.19 12.99 8.48
N LYS A 159 3.75 13.91 7.62
CA LYS A 159 2.72 13.61 6.62
C LYS A 159 3.19 12.56 5.63
N VAL A 160 4.44 12.65 5.16
CA VAL A 160 5.04 11.66 4.25
C VAL A 160 5.09 10.30 4.91
N ASP A 161 5.56 10.21 6.15
CA ASP A 161 5.58 8.95 6.89
C ASP A 161 4.18 8.32 7.04
N ILE A 162 3.18 9.14 7.36
CA ILE A 162 1.78 8.71 7.47
C ILE A 162 1.26 8.19 6.13
N VAL A 163 1.43 8.97 5.06
CA VAL A 163 0.95 8.64 3.71
C VAL A 163 1.60 7.38 3.18
N LEU A 164 2.92 7.23 3.32
CA LEU A 164 3.64 6.03 2.87
C LEU A 164 3.18 4.78 3.65
N SER A 165 2.97 4.88 4.96
CA SER A 165 2.43 3.77 5.75
C SER A 165 0.99 3.41 5.35
N LEU A 166 0.13 4.38 5.07
CA LEU A 166 -1.23 4.14 4.59
C LEU A 166 -1.23 3.51 3.20
N LEU A 167 -0.37 3.99 2.29
CA LEU A 167 -0.17 3.42 0.96
C LEU A 167 0.27 1.95 1.05
N GLN A 168 1.26 1.65 1.90
CA GLN A 168 1.72 0.28 2.13
C GLN A 168 0.59 -0.63 2.62
N ASN A 169 -0.23 -0.14 3.56
CA ASN A 169 -1.38 -0.90 4.07
C ASN A 169 -2.45 -1.14 3.00
N ILE A 170 -2.78 -0.13 2.19
CA ILE A 170 -3.72 -0.25 1.06
C ILE A 170 -3.19 -1.27 0.05
N ARG A 171 -1.93 -1.14 -0.35
CA ARG A 171 -1.26 -2.00 -1.32
C ARG A 171 -1.19 -3.45 -0.85
N ASN A 172 -0.80 -3.69 0.41
CA ASN A 172 -0.74 -5.03 0.97
C ASN A 172 -2.13 -5.68 1.04
N ARG A 173 -3.15 -4.98 1.52
CA ARG A 173 -4.52 -5.51 1.54
C ARG A 173 -5.03 -5.83 0.14
N SER A 174 -4.73 -4.96 -0.84
CA SER A 174 -5.10 -5.15 -2.23
C SER A 174 -4.49 -6.43 -2.82
N TYR A 175 -3.18 -6.63 -2.66
CA TYR A 175 -2.47 -7.78 -3.25
C TYR A 175 -2.49 -9.06 -2.39
N HIS A 176 -3.07 -9.00 -1.19
CA HIS A 176 -3.50 -10.18 -0.43
C HIS A 176 -4.99 -10.49 -0.59
N TRP A 177 -5.70 -9.69 -1.40
CA TRP A 177 -7.14 -9.82 -1.65
C TRP A 177 -7.96 -9.78 -0.35
N GLU A 178 -7.49 -9.00 0.62
CA GLU A 178 -8.17 -8.80 1.90
C GLU A 178 -9.38 -7.87 1.76
N ASN A 179 -10.26 -7.89 2.76
CA ASN A 179 -11.36 -6.93 2.84
C ASN A 179 -10.84 -5.51 3.10
N ILE A 180 -10.92 -4.65 2.09
CA ILE A 180 -10.56 -3.23 2.12
C ILE A 180 -11.67 -2.35 2.71
N PHE A 181 -12.92 -2.82 2.67
CA PHE A 181 -14.09 -2.20 3.28
C PHE A 181 -14.17 -2.42 4.80
N LYS A 182 -13.27 -3.24 5.36
CA LYS A 182 -13.29 -3.60 6.77
C LYS A 182 -13.19 -2.36 7.66
N THR A 183 -14.12 -2.24 8.60
CA THR A 183 -14.13 -1.20 9.62
C THR A 183 -13.92 -1.81 11.01
N ARG A 184 -13.81 -0.97 12.03
CA ARG A 184 -13.79 -1.35 13.44
C ARG A 184 -14.80 -0.51 14.20
N ASN A 185 -15.69 -1.17 14.91
CA ASN A 185 -16.59 -0.52 15.85
C ASN A 185 -15.95 -0.44 17.23
N LYS A 186 -15.94 0.75 17.84
CA LYS A 186 -15.50 0.97 19.21
C LYS A 186 -16.36 2.08 19.83
N ASN A 187 -17.00 1.78 20.97
CA ASN A 187 -17.85 2.72 21.70
C ASN A 187 -18.94 3.37 20.81
N GLY A 188 -19.60 2.57 19.97
CA GLY A 188 -20.63 3.05 19.04
C GLY A 188 -20.13 3.89 17.86
N LYS A 189 -18.80 4.08 17.72
CA LYS A 189 -18.19 4.77 16.59
C LYS A 189 -17.50 3.78 15.65
N THR A 190 -17.66 4.03 14.36
CA THR A 190 -17.04 3.27 13.27
C THR A 190 -15.72 3.93 12.89
N TYR A 191 -14.66 3.14 12.79
CA TYR A 191 -13.33 3.59 12.39
C TYR A 191 -12.83 2.77 11.20
N PRO A 192 -12.04 3.36 10.27
CA PRO A 192 -11.37 2.58 9.24
C PRO A 192 -10.39 1.58 9.85
N ARG A 193 -10.22 0.40 9.23
CA ARG A 193 -9.12 -0.53 9.55
C ARG A 193 -7.82 -0.17 8.84
N LEU A 194 -7.91 0.58 7.74
CA LEU A 194 -6.77 1.17 7.06
C LEU A 194 -6.25 2.34 7.89
N THR A 195 -5.42 2.03 8.88
CA THR A 195 -4.87 3.02 9.82
C THR A 195 -3.37 2.88 9.96
N THR A 196 -2.70 3.99 10.21
CA THR A 196 -1.32 4.04 10.72
C THR A 196 -1.29 4.80 12.05
N LYS A 197 -0.21 4.66 12.79
CA LYS A 197 0.02 5.35 14.06
C LYS A 197 1.34 6.12 13.98
N LEU A 198 1.29 7.43 14.21
CA LEU A 198 2.46 8.28 14.36
C LEU A 198 2.31 9.13 15.63
N ASN A 199 3.33 9.19 16.49
CA ASN A 199 3.31 9.97 17.74
C ASN A 199 2.00 9.82 18.54
N ASN A 200 1.62 8.56 18.82
CA ASN A 200 0.37 8.19 19.50
C ASN A 200 -0.94 8.65 18.85
N THR A 201 -0.88 9.14 17.62
CA THR A 201 -2.03 9.59 16.85
C THR A 201 -2.33 8.58 15.74
N PHE A 202 -3.56 8.07 15.75
CA PHE A 202 -4.06 7.21 14.68
C PHE A 202 -4.61 8.07 13.55
N ILE A 203 -4.19 7.77 12.33
CA ILE A 203 -4.71 8.36 11.10
C ILE A 203 -5.13 7.21 10.19
N GLY A 204 -6.30 7.31 9.56
CA GLY A 204 -6.79 6.26 8.67
C GLY A 204 -7.52 6.78 7.43
N VAL A 205 -7.84 5.85 6.54
CA VAL A 205 -8.57 6.14 5.30
C VAL A 205 -9.84 5.30 5.30
N GLU A 206 -10.99 5.97 5.28
CA GLU A 206 -12.28 5.32 5.04
C GLU A 206 -12.30 4.71 3.63
N SER A 207 -12.97 3.58 3.47
CA SER A 207 -12.90 2.82 2.23
C SER A 207 -13.42 3.59 1.01
N ASN A 208 -14.50 4.36 1.19
CA ASN A 208 -15.05 5.28 0.18
C ASN A 208 -14.15 6.52 -0.08
N LYS A 209 -13.06 6.72 0.67
CA LYS A 209 -12.09 7.80 0.49
C LYS A 209 -10.75 7.33 -0.07
N ILE A 210 -10.57 6.03 -0.34
CA ILE A 210 -9.31 5.49 -0.89
C ILE A 210 -9.01 6.10 -2.28
N HIS A 211 -10.02 6.23 -3.15
CA HIS A 211 -9.81 6.89 -4.45
C HIS A 211 -9.31 8.33 -4.29
N LEU A 212 -9.94 9.10 -3.39
CA LEU A 212 -9.54 10.48 -3.12
C LEU A 212 -8.10 10.54 -2.57
N PHE A 213 -7.76 9.66 -1.62
CA PHE A 213 -6.42 9.57 -1.06
C PHE A 213 -5.35 9.27 -2.12
N LEU A 214 -5.61 8.30 -3.01
CA LEU A 214 -4.68 7.95 -4.08
C LEU A 214 -4.59 9.05 -5.15
N ASP A 215 -5.69 9.74 -5.45
CA ASP A 215 -5.71 10.88 -6.38
C ASP A 215 -4.91 12.07 -5.85
N ASP A 216 -5.07 12.41 -4.57
CA ASP A 216 -4.32 13.49 -3.93
C ASP A 216 -2.81 13.18 -3.92
N LEU A 217 -2.43 11.92 -3.66
CA LEU A 217 -1.03 11.49 -3.69
C LEU A 217 -0.46 11.52 -5.12
N LEU A 218 -1.20 11.03 -6.11
CA LEU A 218 -0.80 11.13 -7.51
C LEU A 218 -0.65 12.59 -7.94
N ASN A 219 -1.59 13.46 -7.55
CA ASN A 219 -1.52 14.89 -7.87
C ASN A 219 -0.28 15.56 -7.25
N THR A 220 0.13 15.10 -6.06
CA THR A 220 1.39 15.55 -5.43
C THR A 220 2.62 15.13 -6.24
N ILE A 221 2.63 13.90 -6.74
CA ILE A 221 3.76 13.35 -7.53
C ILE A 221 3.81 13.99 -8.92
N SER A 222 2.67 13.99 -9.62
CA SER A 222 2.47 14.62 -10.92
C SER A 222 0.98 14.61 -11.29
N LYS A 223 0.43 15.81 -11.48
CA LYS A 223 -0.93 15.99 -12.00
C LYS A 223 -1.12 15.32 -13.37
N GLU A 224 -0.09 15.34 -14.22
CA GLU A 224 -0.13 14.70 -15.54
C GLU A 224 -0.35 13.19 -15.44
N LEU A 225 0.33 12.52 -14.50
CA LEU A 225 0.14 11.08 -14.27
C LEU A 225 -1.30 10.77 -13.85
N LEU A 226 -1.88 11.60 -12.98
CA LEU A 226 -3.28 11.45 -12.58
C LEU A 226 -4.23 11.58 -13.77
N ASP A 227 -4.00 12.57 -14.63
CA ASP A 227 -4.83 12.82 -15.81
C ASP A 227 -4.72 11.68 -16.84
N ILE A 228 -3.53 11.09 -17.00
CA ILE A 228 -3.33 9.92 -17.86
C ILE A 228 -4.11 8.73 -17.30
N ILE A 229 -3.98 8.41 -16.01
CA ILE A 229 -4.66 7.25 -15.39
C ILE A 229 -6.18 7.37 -15.50
N LYS A 230 -6.75 8.58 -15.40
CA LYS A 230 -8.19 8.79 -15.53
C LYS A 230 -8.75 8.55 -16.93
N ARG A 231 -7.88 8.47 -17.95
CA ARG A 231 -8.27 8.27 -19.36
C ARG A 231 -8.18 6.82 -19.83
N VAL A 232 -7.57 5.94 -19.04
CA VAL A 232 -7.39 4.51 -19.33
C VAL A 232 -8.36 3.67 -18.51
#